data_AF-A0ABD0Z8R0-F1
#
_entry.id   AF-A0ABD0Z8R0-F1
#
_cell.length_a   1.000
_cell.length_b   1.000
_cell.length_c   1.000
_cell.angle_alpha   90.00
_cell.angle_beta   90.00
_cell.angle_gamma   90.00
#
_symmetry.space_group_name_H-M   'P 1'
#
loop_
_entity.id
_entity.type
_entity.pdbx_description
1 polymer ?
#
loop_
_entity_poly.entity_id
_entity_poly.type
_entity_poly.pdbx_seq_one_letter_code
_entity_poly.pdbx_strand_id
1 'polypeptide(L)'
;MIWILNTNKVTDSESMYCGQMKYFAKPVVAIMEFMNTLEKECPKLDVRRCRCSLDNVVWSQTAEFLIPVTTVNCSYLHLENIPAEIPSNTTILLLNNNNISDLSPIVTNSRYHQVADIYLDNNLVENVDILEGAAWLNNFRVLSFKANNIKALPTYAFDNAFEKNNHAVKVYFGNNPWTCDCTFTPGFKDLLAKHRSLIQDIDDIKCAYIRNDDNSLIKIKELSRNAVCHEDGWLTSLDVLNVILAVLIILLCGKFLYDYWIYKTRGKLPWIAMKLL
;
A
#
# COMPACT_ATOMS: atom_id res chain seq x y z
N MET A 1 25.09 38.25 -1.76
CA MET A 1 25.34 38.76 -3.13
C MET A 1 26.13 37.72 -3.88
N ILE A 2 25.47 36.85 -4.66
CA ILE A 2 26.15 35.93 -5.58
C ILE A 2 25.73 36.37 -6.99
N TRP A 3 26.71 36.83 -7.75
CA TRP A 3 26.58 37.31 -9.12
C TRP A 3 26.95 36.17 -10.07
N ILE A 4 26.11 35.85 -11.05
CA ILE A 4 26.56 35.04 -12.20
C ILE A 4 26.23 35.79 -13.49
N LEU A 5 27.32 36.07 -14.21
CA LEU A 5 27.39 36.74 -15.50
C LEU A 5 26.82 35.86 -16.62
N ASN A 6 25.95 36.46 -17.43
CA ASN A 6 26.12 36.41 -18.88
C ASN A 6 25.65 37.74 -19.47
N THR A 7 26.51 38.38 -20.26
CA THR A 7 26.32 39.66 -21.00
C THR A 7 26.17 40.92 -20.13
N ASN A 8 27.23 41.73 -19.95
CA ASN A 8 27.33 43.18 -19.62
C ASN A 8 26.26 43.89 -18.74
N LYS A 9 25.38 43.19 -18.05
CA LYS A 9 24.21 43.73 -17.37
C LYS A 9 24.12 43.14 -15.98
N VAL A 10 24.30 44.01 -15.01
CA VAL A 10 24.08 43.75 -13.58
C VAL A 10 22.59 43.89 -13.34
N THR A 11 21.97 42.90 -12.70
CA THR A 11 20.51 42.84 -12.48
C THR A 11 20.26 42.33 -11.07
N ASP A 12 19.18 42.77 -10.44
CA ASP A 12 18.85 42.36 -9.08
C ASP A 12 18.50 40.86 -9.04
N SER A 13 18.93 40.14 -7.99
CA SER A 13 18.68 38.70 -7.85
C SER A 13 17.20 38.34 -7.85
N GLU A 14 16.33 39.20 -7.34
CA GLU A 14 14.88 39.00 -7.32
C GLU A 14 14.25 39.12 -8.71
N SER A 15 14.92 39.84 -9.61
CA SER A 15 14.50 39.99 -11.01
C SER A 15 15.13 38.96 -11.97
N MET A 16 15.92 38.02 -11.45
CA MET A 16 16.55 36.97 -12.25
C MET A 16 15.65 35.73 -12.38
N TYR A 17 15.45 35.29 -13.62
CA TYR A 17 14.70 34.08 -13.96
C TYR A 17 15.58 33.09 -14.72
N CYS A 18 15.39 31.79 -14.46
CA CYS A 18 16.09 30.73 -15.13
C CYS A 18 15.74 30.68 -16.62
N GLY A 19 16.77 30.75 -17.47
CA GLY A 19 16.63 30.62 -18.93
C GLY A 19 16.76 29.19 -19.47
N GLN A 20 17.17 28.22 -18.65
CA GLN A 20 17.29 26.81 -19.05
C GLN A 20 15.90 26.16 -19.14
N MET A 21 15.70 25.25 -20.11
CA MET A 21 14.42 24.55 -20.29
C MET A 21 13.92 23.85 -19.02
N LYS A 22 14.82 23.29 -18.21
CA LYS A 22 14.48 22.53 -17.00
C LYS A 22 13.74 23.37 -15.95
N TYR A 23 14.08 24.66 -15.81
CA TYR A 23 13.49 25.57 -14.83
C TYR A 23 12.99 26.86 -15.49
N PHE A 24 12.57 26.77 -16.74
CA PHE A 24 12.29 27.95 -17.54
C PHE A 24 11.28 28.89 -16.86
N ALA A 25 11.62 30.18 -16.83
CA ALA A 25 10.83 31.25 -16.22
C ALA A 25 10.57 31.08 -14.71
N LYS A 26 11.40 30.32 -13.99
CA LYS A 26 11.37 30.23 -12.53
C LYS A 26 12.37 31.21 -11.88
N PRO A 27 12.07 31.82 -10.74
CA PRO A 27 13.00 32.69 -10.02
C PRO A 27 14.30 31.97 -9.65
N VAL A 28 15.45 32.55 -10.01
CA VAL A 28 16.77 31.90 -9.80
C VAL A 28 17.05 31.68 -8.31
N VAL A 29 16.68 32.63 -7.44
CA VAL A 29 16.89 32.53 -5.98
C VAL A 29 16.17 31.31 -5.41
N ALA A 30 14.90 31.12 -5.74
CA ALA A 30 14.11 29.98 -5.27
C ALA A 30 14.72 28.64 -5.73
N ILE A 31 15.17 28.55 -6.99
CA ILE A 31 15.85 27.35 -7.50
C ILE A 31 17.15 27.09 -6.75
N MET A 32 17.98 28.12 -6.54
CA MET A 32 19.23 27.97 -5.79
C MET A 32 18.99 27.56 -4.34
N GLU A 33 17.96 28.08 -3.68
CA GLU A 33 17.55 27.67 -2.33
C GLU A 33 17.15 26.20 -2.29
N PHE A 34 16.32 25.74 -3.24
CA PHE A 34 15.97 24.31 -3.33
C PHE A 34 17.20 23.44 -3.55
N MET A 35 18.10 23.82 -4.45
CA MET A 35 19.32 23.06 -4.72
C MET A 35 20.25 23.01 -3.50
N ASN A 36 20.44 24.14 -2.82
CA ASN A 36 21.28 24.23 -1.62
C ASN A 36 20.72 23.43 -0.44
N THR A 37 19.41 23.48 -0.21
CA THR A 37 18.75 22.68 0.83
C THR A 37 18.84 21.19 0.49
N LEU A 38 18.58 20.82 -0.77
CA LEU A 38 18.67 19.44 -1.24
C LEU A 38 20.08 18.86 -1.06
N GLU A 39 21.13 19.63 -1.36
CA GLU A 39 22.52 19.18 -1.19
C GLU A 39 22.89 18.97 0.29
N LYS A 40 22.38 19.81 1.19
CA LYS A 40 22.62 19.71 2.63
C LYS A 40 21.91 18.51 3.26
N GLU A 41 20.64 18.32 2.92
CA GLU A 41 19.79 17.26 3.48
C GLU A 41 19.96 15.91 2.76
N CYS A 42 20.74 15.85 1.68
CA CYS A 42 20.93 14.59 0.95
C CYS A 42 21.59 13.52 1.85
N PRO A 43 21.06 12.28 1.90
CA PRO A 43 21.52 11.29 2.88
C PRO A 43 22.98 10.87 2.66
N LYS A 44 23.76 10.96 3.74
CA LYS A 44 25.17 10.54 3.79
C LYS A 44 25.29 9.38 4.78
N LEU A 45 25.38 8.15 4.27
CA LEU A 45 25.41 6.93 5.07
C LEU A 45 26.85 6.38 5.11
N ASP A 46 27.67 6.97 5.98
CA ASP A 46 29.11 6.71 6.08
C ASP A 46 29.84 6.82 4.73
N VAL A 47 30.19 5.69 4.12
CA VAL A 47 30.85 5.57 2.81
C VAL A 47 29.88 5.54 1.64
N ARG A 48 28.58 5.29 1.89
CA ARG A 48 27.53 5.20 0.88
C ARG A 48 26.84 6.55 0.77
N ARG A 49 26.76 7.09 -0.45
CA ARG A 49 26.14 8.40 -0.70
C ARG A 49 24.98 8.24 -1.65
N CYS A 50 23.80 8.62 -1.19
CA CYS A 50 22.66 8.78 -2.07
C CYS A 50 22.92 9.95 -3.03
N ARG A 51 22.33 9.87 -4.23
CA ARG A 51 22.33 10.96 -5.20
C ARG A 51 20.98 11.64 -5.16
N CYS A 52 20.98 12.92 -4.81
CA CYS A 52 19.78 13.75 -4.81
C CYS A 52 19.77 14.67 -6.03
N SER A 53 18.62 14.80 -6.69
CA SER A 53 18.44 15.71 -7.82
C SER A 53 17.12 16.48 -7.73
N LEU A 54 17.19 17.77 -8.06
CA LEU A 54 16.01 18.58 -8.33
C LEU A 54 15.63 18.32 -9.79
N ASP A 55 14.54 17.61 -10.04
CA ASP A 55 14.18 17.16 -11.38
C ASP A 55 13.23 18.12 -12.08
N ASN A 56 12.34 18.75 -11.33
CA ASN A 56 11.42 19.76 -11.84
C ASN A 56 11.01 20.73 -10.72
N VAL A 57 10.43 21.86 -11.10
CA VAL A 57 9.77 22.79 -10.16
C VAL A 57 8.45 23.22 -10.76
N VAL A 58 7.35 22.92 -10.08
CA VAL A 58 6.00 23.22 -10.53
C VAL A 58 5.41 24.38 -9.73
N TRP A 59 4.50 25.13 -10.36
CA TRP A 59 3.72 26.16 -9.66
C TRP A 59 2.57 25.48 -8.93
N SER A 60 2.43 25.77 -7.64
CA SER A 60 1.23 25.40 -6.89
C SER A 60 0.03 26.18 -7.44
N GLN A 61 -1.04 25.46 -7.79
CA GLN A 61 -2.25 26.07 -8.35
C GLN A 61 -3.09 26.81 -7.29
N THR A 62 -2.88 26.51 -6.01
CA THR A 62 -3.74 26.95 -4.92
C THR A 62 -3.09 27.95 -3.98
N ALA A 63 -1.76 28.09 -4.00
CA ALA A 63 -1.06 28.78 -2.92
C ALA A 63 0.15 29.63 -3.36
N GLU A 64 0.25 29.94 -4.67
CA GLU A 64 1.26 30.87 -5.24
C GLU A 64 2.73 30.56 -4.89
N PHE A 65 3.03 29.36 -4.38
CA PHE A 65 4.40 28.92 -4.09
C PHE A 65 4.90 27.87 -5.10
N LEU A 66 6.22 27.73 -5.15
CA LEU A 66 6.90 26.75 -6.00
C LEU A 66 7.07 25.41 -5.25
N ILE A 67 6.71 24.31 -5.92
CA ILE A 67 6.85 22.95 -5.39
C ILE A 67 8.00 22.27 -6.13
N PRO A 68 9.09 21.90 -5.44
CA PRO A 68 10.17 21.16 -6.05
C PRO A 68 9.81 19.67 -6.17
N VAL A 69 10.09 19.10 -7.34
CA VAL A 69 10.05 17.65 -7.56
C VAL A 69 11.46 17.13 -7.43
N THR A 70 11.73 16.39 -6.36
CA THR A 70 13.08 15.90 -6.06
C THR A 70 13.14 14.37 -6.05
N THR A 71 14.23 13.85 -6.59
CA THR A 71 14.55 12.42 -6.58
C THR A 71 15.72 12.17 -5.64
N VAL A 72 15.56 11.22 -4.73
CA VAL A 72 16.60 10.69 -3.86
C VAL A 72 16.89 9.27 -4.31
N ASN A 73 18.06 9.07 -4.92
CA ASN A 73 18.50 7.79 -5.42
C ASN A 73 19.57 7.17 -4.51
N CYS A 74 19.18 6.12 -3.79
CA CYS A 74 20.07 5.31 -2.96
C CYS A 74 20.16 3.85 -3.45
N SER A 75 19.91 3.62 -4.75
CA SER A 75 19.95 2.28 -5.33
C SER A 75 21.38 1.74 -5.44
N TYR A 76 21.57 0.43 -5.38
CA TYR A 76 22.88 -0.24 -5.53
C TYR A 76 23.94 0.18 -4.49
N LEU A 77 23.50 0.49 -3.27
CA LEU A 77 24.39 0.93 -2.18
C LEU A 77 24.56 -0.15 -1.10
N HIS A 78 24.03 -1.36 -1.31
CA HIS A 78 24.03 -2.46 -0.34
C HIS A 78 23.42 -2.06 1.02
N LEU A 79 22.42 -1.17 1.01
CA LEU A 79 21.76 -0.68 2.22
C LEU A 79 20.99 -1.81 2.89
N GLU A 80 21.16 -1.96 4.20
CA GLU A 80 20.37 -2.89 5.02
C GLU A 80 19.12 -2.21 5.59
N ASN A 81 19.18 -0.88 5.73
CA ASN A 81 18.12 -0.06 6.29
C ASN A 81 17.81 1.11 5.38
N ILE A 82 16.55 1.53 5.38
CA ILE A 82 16.11 2.77 4.74
C ILE A 82 16.79 3.95 5.48
N PRO A 83 17.29 4.99 4.76
CA PRO A 83 17.93 6.14 5.39
C PRO A 83 17.04 6.77 6.47
N ALA A 84 17.57 7.03 7.67
CA ALA A 84 16.76 7.61 8.74
C ALA A 84 16.25 9.02 8.41
N GLU A 85 17.03 9.77 7.62
CA GLU A 85 16.68 11.12 7.17
C GLU A 85 16.71 11.19 5.64
N ILE A 86 15.73 11.90 5.07
CA ILE A 86 15.65 12.27 3.66
C ILE A 86 15.29 13.76 3.56
N PRO A 87 15.63 14.42 2.44
CA PRO A 87 15.22 15.78 2.18
C PRO A 87 13.72 15.99 2.36
N SER A 88 13.38 17.15 2.92
CA SER A 88 12.01 17.52 3.30
C SER A 88 10.99 17.46 2.16
N ASN A 89 11.41 17.75 0.93
CA ASN A 89 10.56 17.77 -0.26
C ASN A 89 10.82 16.59 -1.21
N THR A 90 11.19 15.42 -0.65
CA THR A 90 11.43 14.19 -1.44
C THR A 90 10.13 13.76 -2.13
N THR A 91 10.13 13.70 -3.46
CA THR A 91 8.97 13.24 -4.23
C THR A 91 9.14 11.79 -4.69
N ILE A 92 10.36 11.44 -5.11
CA ILE A 92 10.70 10.13 -5.66
C ILE A 92 11.86 9.56 -4.86
N LEU A 93 11.69 8.34 -4.35
CA LEU A 93 12.69 7.61 -3.59
C LEU A 93 13.02 6.29 -4.29
N LEU A 94 14.29 6.14 -4.71
CA LEU A 94 14.78 4.95 -5.40
C LEU A 94 15.72 4.17 -4.46
N LEU A 95 15.27 3.01 -3.98
CA LEU A 95 15.99 2.13 -3.06
C LEU A 95 16.28 0.76 -3.68
N ASN A 96 16.25 0.66 -5.01
CA ASN A 96 16.36 -0.62 -5.71
C ASN A 96 17.72 -1.28 -5.52
N ASN A 97 17.76 -2.62 -5.57
CA ASN A 97 18.99 -3.41 -5.53
C ASN A 97 19.84 -3.11 -4.27
N ASN A 98 19.21 -3.26 -3.11
CA ASN A 98 19.84 -3.16 -1.81
C ASN A 98 19.53 -4.43 -1.00
N ASN A 99 19.84 -4.41 0.30
CA ASN A 99 19.64 -5.51 1.23
C ASN A 99 18.59 -5.12 2.29
N ILE A 100 17.62 -4.26 1.93
CA ILE A 100 16.65 -3.70 2.87
C ILE A 100 15.60 -4.75 3.21
N SER A 101 15.35 -4.95 4.50
CA SER A 101 14.26 -5.82 4.99
C SER A 101 13.25 -5.08 5.87
N ASP A 102 13.65 -3.98 6.52
CA ASP A 102 12.81 -3.20 7.43
C ASP A 102 12.19 -1.97 6.75
N LEU A 103 10.86 -1.85 6.84
CA LEU A 103 10.08 -0.74 6.31
C LEU A 103 9.66 0.28 7.38
N SER A 104 10.02 0.07 8.65
CA SER A 104 9.64 0.93 9.78
C SER A 104 9.92 2.42 9.55
N PRO A 105 11.00 2.86 8.87
CA PRO A 105 11.24 4.28 8.62
C PRO A 105 10.16 4.96 7.77
N ILE A 106 9.51 4.23 6.85
CA ILE A 106 8.41 4.77 6.02
C ILE A 106 7.21 5.17 6.89
N VAL A 107 7.02 4.47 8.00
CA VAL A 107 5.87 4.61 8.89
C VAL A 107 6.15 5.60 10.02
N THR A 108 7.36 5.54 10.58
CA THR A 108 7.72 6.31 11.78
C THR A 108 8.22 7.72 11.47
N ASN A 109 8.82 7.94 10.29
CA ASN A 109 9.34 9.25 9.92
C ASN A 109 8.35 9.99 9.00
N SER A 110 7.85 11.13 9.50
CA SER A 110 6.88 11.97 8.79
C SER A 110 7.36 12.54 7.46
N ARG A 111 8.68 12.58 7.21
CA ARG A 111 9.25 12.97 5.92
C ARG A 111 8.85 12.01 4.80
N TYR A 112 8.58 10.74 5.12
CA TYR A 112 8.16 9.75 4.14
C TYR A 112 6.69 9.88 3.74
N HIS A 113 5.85 10.52 4.56
CA HIS A 113 4.41 10.63 4.32
C HIS A 113 4.06 11.33 3.00
N GLN A 114 4.93 12.22 2.52
CA GLN A 114 4.73 13.00 1.30
C GLN A 114 5.44 12.42 0.07
N VAL A 115 6.20 11.33 0.23
CA VAL A 115 6.91 10.69 -0.88
C VAL A 115 5.88 10.01 -1.79
N ALA A 116 5.77 10.53 -3.01
CA ALA A 116 4.80 10.04 -3.98
C ALA A 116 5.23 8.70 -4.60
N ASP A 117 6.51 8.56 -4.93
CA ASP A 117 6.99 7.36 -5.59
C ASP A 117 8.04 6.65 -4.74
N ILE A 118 7.80 5.39 -4.38
CA ILE A 118 8.78 4.53 -3.72
C ILE A 118 9.03 3.30 -4.57
N TYR A 119 10.31 3.09 -4.90
CA TYR A 119 10.79 1.89 -5.57
C TYR A 119 11.74 1.13 -4.64
N LEU A 120 11.34 -0.10 -4.29
CA LEU A 120 12.04 -1.01 -3.38
C LEU A 120 12.36 -2.35 -4.05
N ASP A 121 12.55 -2.35 -5.37
CA ASP A 121 12.75 -3.59 -6.13
C ASP A 121 14.08 -4.26 -5.79
N ASN A 122 14.14 -5.59 -5.86
CA ASN A 122 15.36 -6.38 -5.59
C ASN A 122 15.95 -6.04 -4.20
N ASN A 123 15.15 -6.26 -3.16
CA ASN A 123 15.52 -6.12 -1.76
C ASN A 123 15.17 -7.42 -1.00
N LEU A 124 15.23 -7.39 0.34
CA LEU A 124 14.99 -8.53 1.21
C LEU A 124 13.73 -8.33 2.06
N VAL A 125 12.76 -7.56 1.59
CA VAL A 125 11.51 -7.30 2.32
C VAL A 125 10.69 -8.58 2.38
N GLU A 126 10.32 -9.01 3.60
CA GLU A 126 9.49 -10.20 3.82
C GLU A 126 8.08 -9.86 4.32
N ASN A 127 7.97 -8.80 5.13
CA ASN A 127 6.74 -8.38 5.78
C ASN A 127 6.40 -6.93 5.41
N VAL A 128 5.16 -6.70 5.03
CA VAL A 128 4.61 -5.37 4.71
C VAL A 128 3.43 -4.98 5.59
N ASP A 129 3.15 -5.76 6.64
CA ASP A 129 2.04 -5.54 7.57
C ASP A 129 2.20 -4.22 8.31
N ILE A 130 3.44 -3.79 8.56
CA ILE A 130 3.72 -2.50 9.22
C ILE A 130 3.21 -1.29 8.41
N LEU A 131 2.93 -1.46 7.12
CA LEU A 131 2.32 -0.42 6.29
C LEU A 131 0.82 -0.28 6.55
N GLU A 132 0.19 -1.23 7.23
CA GLU A 132 -1.19 -1.10 7.69
C GLU A 132 -1.32 0.11 8.62
N GLY A 133 -2.19 1.05 8.23
CA GLY A 133 -2.37 2.31 8.97
C GLY A 133 -1.28 3.36 8.75
N ALA A 134 -0.26 3.08 7.93
CA ALA A 134 0.75 4.08 7.58
C ALA A 134 0.11 5.23 6.78
N ALA A 135 0.39 6.47 7.18
CA ALA A 135 -0.15 7.65 6.50
C ALA A 135 0.27 7.68 5.02
N TRP A 136 1.50 7.25 4.72
CA TRP A 136 2.05 7.14 3.38
C TRP A 136 1.22 6.24 2.44
N LEU A 137 0.68 5.12 2.94
CA LEU A 137 -0.06 4.15 2.12
C LEU A 137 -1.32 4.77 1.48
N ASN A 138 -1.86 5.85 2.07
CA ASN A 138 -3.04 6.54 1.55
C ASN A 138 -2.73 7.65 0.54
N ASN A 139 -1.45 7.96 0.26
CA ASN A 139 -1.07 9.13 -0.54
C ASN A 139 0.02 8.86 -1.60
N PHE A 140 0.47 7.61 -1.77
CA PHE A 140 1.45 7.28 -2.79
C PHE A 140 0.88 7.39 -4.22
N ARG A 141 1.75 7.62 -5.19
CA ARG A 141 1.46 7.59 -6.63
C ARG A 141 2.02 6.33 -7.28
N VAL A 142 3.25 5.95 -6.95
CA VAL A 142 3.88 4.72 -7.43
C VAL A 142 4.46 3.93 -6.27
N LEU A 143 4.15 2.63 -6.23
CA LEU A 143 4.72 1.68 -5.30
C LEU A 143 5.28 0.48 -6.05
N SER A 144 6.54 0.14 -5.80
CA SER A 144 7.18 -1.03 -6.40
C SER A 144 7.88 -1.88 -5.35
N PHE A 145 7.45 -3.14 -5.21
CA PHE A 145 8.05 -4.17 -4.36
C PHE A 145 8.53 -5.38 -5.17
N LYS A 146 8.86 -5.20 -6.45
CA LYS A 146 9.20 -6.32 -7.33
C LYS A 146 10.43 -7.07 -6.83
N ALA A 147 10.43 -8.39 -6.95
CA ALA A 147 11.59 -9.22 -6.61
C ALA A 147 12.08 -9.02 -5.16
N ASN A 148 11.15 -9.08 -4.21
CA ASN A 148 11.44 -9.18 -2.78
C ASN A 148 11.09 -10.59 -2.28
N ASN A 149 11.05 -10.78 -0.95
CA ASN A 149 10.74 -12.04 -0.30
C ASN A 149 9.34 -12.01 0.36
N ILE A 150 8.43 -11.18 -0.15
CA ILE A 150 7.11 -10.98 0.45
C ILE A 150 6.25 -12.23 0.21
N LYS A 151 5.67 -12.74 1.29
CA LYS A 151 4.82 -13.96 1.24
C LYS A 151 3.33 -13.63 1.32
N ALA A 152 2.98 -12.61 2.09
CA ALA A 152 1.61 -12.15 2.26
C ALA A 152 1.59 -10.64 2.49
N LEU A 153 0.41 -10.04 2.35
CA LEU A 153 0.15 -8.64 2.67
C LEU A 153 -1.24 -8.50 3.29
N PRO A 154 -1.50 -7.44 4.07
CA PRO A 154 -2.81 -7.18 4.65
C PRO A 154 -3.77 -6.71 3.56
N THR A 155 -4.48 -7.65 2.93
CA THR A 155 -5.34 -7.40 1.76
C THR A 155 -6.37 -6.32 2.01
N TYR A 156 -7.01 -6.32 3.19
CA TYR A 156 -7.97 -5.28 3.58
C TYR A 156 -7.35 -3.88 3.64
N ALA A 157 -6.14 -3.75 4.22
CA ALA A 157 -5.48 -2.46 4.36
C ALA A 157 -5.09 -1.88 2.99
N PHE A 158 -4.53 -2.71 2.10
CA PHE A 158 -4.17 -2.30 0.74
C PHE A 158 -5.40 -2.01 -0.12
N ASP A 159 -6.46 -2.83 -0.03
CA ASP A 159 -7.71 -2.59 -0.76
C ASP A 159 -8.32 -1.23 -0.35
N ASN A 160 -8.47 -0.99 0.95
CA ASN A 160 -8.98 0.28 1.48
C ASN A 160 -8.08 1.48 1.10
N ALA A 161 -6.76 1.30 1.10
CA ALA A 161 -5.83 2.35 0.69
C ALA A 161 -5.98 2.68 -0.81
N PHE A 162 -6.08 1.67 -1.67
CA PHE A 162 -6.23 1.86 -3.12
C PHE A 162 -7.57 2.51 -3.47
N GLU A 163 -8.65 2.18 -2.75
CA GLU A 163 -9.95 2.82 -2.95
C GLU A 163 -9.96 4.30 -2.58
N LYS A 164 -9.28 4.68 -1.50
CA LYS A 164 -9.27 6.06 -0.99
C LYS A 164 -8.25 6.95 -1.69
N ASN A 165 -7.18 6.36 -2.21
CA ASN A 165 -6.07 7.09 -2.78
C ASN A 165 -6.29 7.41 -4.28
N ASN A 166 -6.82 8.60 -4.55
CA ASN A 166 -7.03 9.10 -5.91
C ASN A 166 -5.73 9.44 -6.67
N HIS A 167 -4.57 9.37 -6.01
CA HIS A 167 -3.27 9.68 -6.61
C HIS A 167 -2.51 8.43 -7.07
N ALA A 168 -2.95 7.23 -6.67
CA ALA A 168 -2.30 5.98 -7.05
C ALA A 168 -2.40 5.74 -8.57
N VAL A 169 -1.27 5.51 -9.22
CA VAL A 169 -1.19 5.27 -10.68
C VAL A 169 -0.58 3.92 -11.00
N LYS A 170 0.44 3.48 -10.26
CA LYS A 170 1.13 2.20 -10.56
C LYS A 170 1.51 1.46 -9.30
N VAL A 171 1.22 0.16 -9.29
CA VAL A 171 1.66 -0.78 -8.25
C VAL A 171 2.33 -1.99 -8.89
N TYR A 172 3.43 -2.45 -8.30
CA TYR A 172 4.19 -3.62 -8.73
C TYR A 172 4.44 -4.58 -7.57
N PHE A 173 3.99 -5.83 -7.74
CA PHE A 173 4.07 -6.90 -6.73
C PHE A 173 4.69 -8.19 -7.27
N GLY A 174 5.09 -8.21 -8.54
CA GLY A 174 5.59 -9.38 -9.23
C GLY A 174 6.89 -9.93 -8.64
N ASN A 175 7.18 -11.19 -8.96
CA ASN A 175 8.40 -11.90 -8.56
C ASN A 175 8.64 -11.98 -7.05
N ASN A 176 7.57 -12.02 -6.25
CA ASN A 176 7.64 -12.35 -4.83
C ASN A 176 7.14 -13.79 -4.58
N PRO A 177 7.65 -14.48 -3.56
CA PRO A 177 7.24 -15.84 -3.20
C PRO A 177 5.89 -15.84 -2.45
N TRP A 178 4.81 -15.44 -3.13
CA TRP A 178 3.48 -15.33 -2.52
C TRP A 178 2.96 -16.67 -2.00
N THR A 179 2.43 -16.67 -0.79
CA THR A 179 1.74 -17.82 -0.20
C THR A 179 0.45 -18.10 -0.99
N CYS A 180 0.22 -19.36 -1.31
CA CYS A 180 -1.03 -19.81 -1.91
C CYS A 180 -1.76 -20.77 -0.95
N ASP A 181 -2.59 -20.22 -0.07
CA ASP A 181 -3.38 -20.94 0.92
C ASP A 181 -4.85 -20.46 0.96
N CYS A 182 -5.70 -21.19 1.68
CA CYS A 182 -7.13 -20.89 1.72
C CYS A 182 -7.48 -19.59 2.47
N THR A 183 -6.55 -19.05 3.25
CA THR A 183 -6.79 -17.88 4.12
C THR A 183 -6.44 -16.57 3.41
N PHE A 184 -5.27 -16.49 2.79
CA PHE A 184 -4.74 -15.28 2.16
C PHE A 184 -5.16 -15.16 0.70
N THR A 185 -5.10 -16.25 -0.06
CA THR A 185 -5.17 -16.20 -1.53
C THR A 185 -6.50 -15.71 -2.09
N PRO A 186 -7.68 -16.08 -1.53
CA PRO A 186 -8.95 -15.53 -2.01
C PRO A 186 -8.99 -14.00 -1.93
N GLY A 187 -8.64 -13.44 -0.77
CA GLY A 187 -8.64 -11.99 -0.57
C GLY A 187 -7.61 -11.27 -1.44
N PHE A 188 -6.43 -11.88 -1.63
CA PHE A 188 -5.41 -11.29 -2.49
C PHE A 188 -5.84 -11.32 -3.96
N LYS A 189 -6.41 -12.44 -4.42
CA LYS A 189 -6.95 -12.55 -5.79
C LYS A 189 -8.05 -11.52 -6.04
N ASP A 190 -8.96 -11.32 -5.10
CA ASP A 190 -10.03 -10.33 -5.21
C ASP A 190 -9.48 -8.90 -5.31
N LEU A 191 -8.48 -8.57 -4.49
CA LEU A 191 -7.76 -7.29 -4.56
C LEU A 191 -7.11 -7.09 -5.94
N LEU A 192 -6.42 -8.10 -6.47
CA LEU A 192 -5.78 -8.03 -7.79
C LEU A 192 -6.80 -7.84 -8.92
N ALA A 193 -7.95 -8.50 -8.82
CA ALA A 193 -9.01 -8.40 -9.81
C ALA A 193 -9.70 -7.03 -9.77
N LYS A 194 -9.98 -6.51 -8.57
CA LYS A 194 -10.62 -5.22 -8.34
C LYS A 194 -9.74 -4.05 -8.81
N HIS A 195 -8.44 -4.11 -8.54
CA HIS A 195 -7.48 -3.03 -8.86
C HIS A 195 -6.60 -3.35 -10.07
N ARG A 196 -7.12 -4.11 -11.03
CA ARG A 196 -6.36 -4.60 -12.20
C ARG A 196 -5.69 -3.50 -13.03
N SER A 197 -6.27 -2.31 -13.12
CA SER A 197 -5.69 -1.18 -13.87
C SER A 197 -4.51 -0.53 -13.15
N LEU A 198 -4.46 -0.63 -11.82
CA LEU A 198 -3.39 -0.08 -10.98
C LEU A 198 -2.17 -1.01 -10.98
N ILE A 199 -2.40 -2.31 -10.93
CA ILE A 199 -1.36 -3.34 -10.86
C ILE A 199 -0.80 -3.64 -12.25
N GLN A 200 0.44 -3.26 -12.47
CA GLN A 200 1.05 -3.28 -13.81
C GLN A 200 1.65 -4.65 -14.18
N ASP A 201 2.07 -5.44 -13.19
CA ASP A 201 2.81 -6.69 -13.36
C ASP A 201 2.03 -7.92 -12.88
N ILE A 202 0.70 -7.91 -13.06
CA ILE A 202 -0.22 -8.96 -12.58
C ILE A 202 0.14 -10.38 -13.07
N ASP A 203 0.81 -10.50 -14.22
CA ASP A 203 1.28 -11.78 -14.78
C ASP A 203 2.52 -12.36 -14.07
N ASP A 204 3.27 -11.53 -13.34
CA ASP A 204 4.45 -11.91 -12.56
C ASP A 204 4.09 -12.23 -11.09
N ILE A 205 2.81 -12.09 -10.71
CA ILE A 205 2.30 -12.42 -9.37
C ILE A 205 1.87 -13.88 -9.35
N LYS A 206 2.73 -14.73 -8.78
CA LYS A 206 2.61 -16.19 -8.80
C LYS A 206 2.79 -16.78 -7.40
N CYS A 207 2.23 -17.96 -7.19
CA CYS A 207 2.49 -18.77 -6.00
C CYS A 207 3.98 -19.08 -5.84
N ALA A 208 4.45 -19.14 -4.61
CA ALA A 208 5.80 -19.55 -4.28
C ALA A 208 6.15 -20.92 -4.86
N TYR A 209 7.45 -21.15 -5.05
CA TYR A 209 7.92 -22.48 -5.40
C TYR A 209 7.79 -23.42 -4.20
N ILE A 210 7.01 -24.50 -4.35
CA ILE A 210 6.86 -25.56 -3.35
C ILE A 210 7.05 -26.87 -4.09
N ARG A 211 7.95 -27.71 -3.57
CA ARG A 211 8.26 -28.99 -4.19
C ARG A 211 7.06 -29.94 -4.06
N ASN A 212 6.65 -30.55 -5.17
CA ASN A 212 5.54 -31.50 -5.26
C ASN A 212 4.15 -30.88 -4.95
N ASP A 213 3.99 -29.58 -5.20
CA ASP A 213 2.70 -28.89 -5.12
C ASP A 213 2.24 -28.52 -6.54
N ASP A 214 1.03 -28.95 -6.91
CA ASP A 214 0.43 -28.65 -8.22
C ASP A 214 0.14 -27.15 -8.39
N ASN A 215 -0.03 -26.42 -7.29
CA ASN A 215 -0.26 -24.98 -7.30
C ASN A 215 1.04 -24.16 -7.39
N SER A 216 2.20 -24.82 -7.44
CA SER A 216 3.49 -24.13 -7.47
C SER A 216 3.66 -23.27 -8.74
N LEU A 217 4.10 -22.02 -8.57
CA LEU A 217 4.35 -21.06 -9.65
C LEU A 217 3.13 -20.71 -10.53
N ILE A 218 1.92 -21.12 -10.14
CA ILE A 218 0.69 -20.70 -10.81
C ILE A 218 0.45 -19.21 -10.56
N LYS A 219 -0.03 -18.49 -11.58
CA LYS A 219 -0.43 -17.09 -11.45
C LYS A 219 -1.68 -16.99 -10.58
N ILE A 220 -1.64 -16.12 -9.56
CA ILE A 220 -2.74 -16.01 -8.59
C ILE A 220 -4.06 -15.60 -9.25
N LYS A 221 -4.01 -14.77 -10.31
CA LYS A 221 -5.21 -14.41 -11.09
C LYS A 221 -5.91 -15.60 -11.77
N GLU A 222 -5.17 -16.64 -12.11
CA GLU A 222 -5.67 -17.85 -12.81
C GLU A 222 -6.09 -18.95 -11.84
N LEU A 223 -5.66 -18.87 -10.57
CA LEU A 223 -5.88 -19.91 -9.57
C LEU A 223 -7.35 -20.02 -9.17
N SER A 224 -7.93 -21.23 -9.17
CA SER A 224 -9.32 -21.43 -8.74
C SER A 224 -9.41 -21.46 -7.21
N ARG A 225 -10.55 -21.05 -6.64
CA ARG A 225 -10.76 -21.08 -5.18
C ARG A 225 -10.62 -22.51 -4.63
N ASN A 226 -11.15 -23.49 -5.37
CA ASN A 226 -11.15 -24.90 -4.97
C ASN A 226 -9.77 -25.56 -5.08
N ALA A 227 -8.85 -24.96 -5.85
CA ALA A 227 -7.48 -25.46 -5.94
C ALA A 227 -6.69 -25.25 -4.65
N VAL A 228 -7.09 -24.26 -3.84
CA VAL A 228 -6.39 -23.87 -2.60
C VAL A 228 -7.22 -24.15 -1.37
N CYS A 229 -8.53 -23.95 -1.45
CA CYS A 229 -9.49 -24.37 -0.45
C CYS A 229 -10.05 -25.73 -0.89
N HIS A 230 -9.50 -26.82 -0.36
CA HIS A 230 -10.25 -28.06 -0.36
C HIS A 230 -11.47 -27.85 0.52
N GLU A 231 -12.64 -27.79 -0.10
CA GLU A 231 -13.90 -28.03 0.60
C GLU A 231 -13.90 -29.52 0.99
N ASP A 232 -13.18 -29.87 2.06
CA ASP A 232 -13.47 -31.08 2.79
C ASP A 232 -14.96 -30.98 3.14
N GLY A 233 -15.78 -31.85 2.54
CA GLY A 233 -17.25 -31.79 2.59
C GLY A 233 -17.87 -32.05 3.98
N TRP A 234 -17.17 -31.64 5.04
CA TRP A 234 -17.60 -31.69 6.42
C TRP A 234 -18.11 -30.30 6.80
N LEU A 235 -19.34 -30.24 7.32
CA LEU A 235 -19.89 -29.01 7.89
C LEU A 235 -18.86 -28.40 8.84
N THR A 236 -18.51 -27.14 8.63
CA THR A 236 -17.63 -26.43 9.57
C THR A 236 -18.30 -26.34 10.94
N SER A 237 -17.53 -26.12 12.01
CA SER A 237 -18.11 -25.91 13.35
C SER A 237 -19.14 -24.78 13.38
N LEU A 238 -19.00 -23.79 12.49
CA LEU A 238 -19.95 -22.69 12.32
C LEU A 238 -21.23 -23.16 11.61
N ASP A 239 -21.12 -24.03 10.60
CA ASP A 239 -22.27 -24.62 9.91
C ASP A 239 -23.06 -25.53 10.84
N VAL A 240 -22.39 -26.35 11.65
CA VAL A 240 -23.04 -27.17 12.69
C VAL A 240 -23.77 -26.28 13.71
N LEU A 241 -23.14 -25.19 14.16
CA LEU A 241 -23.76 -24.22 15.07
C LEU A 241 -25.00 -23.57 14.44
N ASN A 242 -24.90 -23.17 13.17
CA ASN A 242 -26.02 -22.58 12.42
C ASN A 242 -27.18 -23.58 12.25
N VAL A 243 -26.88 -24.85 11.99
CA VAL A 243 -27.88 -25.92 11.90
C VAL A 243 -28.58 -26.13 13.26
N ILE A 244 -27.82 -26.19 14.37
CA ILE A 244 -28.39 -26.30 15.72
C ILE A 244 -29.30 -25.10 16.02
N LEU A 245 -28.85 -23.89 15.71
CA LEU A 245 -29.62 -22.67 15.91
C LEU A 245 -30.92 -22.69 15.09
N ALA A 246 -30.86 -23.10 13.81
CA ALA A 246 -32.03 -23.23 12.95
C ALA A 246 -33.04 -24.24 13.52
N VAL A 247 -32.58 -25.39 14.02
CA VAL A 247 -33.44 -26.40 14.66
C VAL A 247 -34.10 -25.83 15.92
N LEU A 248 -33.36 -25.12 16.76
CA LEU A 248 -33.91 -24.47 17.97
C LEU A 248 -34.98 -23.43 17.62
N ILE A 249 -34.75 -22.61 16.57
CA ILE A 249 -35.73 -21.64 16.07
C ILE A 249 -36.99 -22.36 15.58
N ILE A 250 -36.86 -23.42 14.79
CA ILE A 250 -37.99 -24.20 14.29
C ILE A 250 -38.80 -24.79 15.46
N LEU A 251 -38.14 -25.33 16.48
CA LEU A 251 -38.81 -25.86 17.67
C LEU A 251 -39.54 -24.77 18.46
N LEU A 252 -38.94 -23.58 18.62
CA LEU A 252 -39.57 -22.44 19.28
C LEU A 252 -40.78 -21.93 18.48
N CYS A 253 -40.64 -21.75 17.17
CA CYS A 253 -41.75 -21.36 16.29
C CYS A 253 -42.87 -22.40 16.29
N GLY A 254 -42.52 -23.69 16.22
CA GLY A 254 -43.48 -24.80 16.28
C GLY A 254 -44.24 -24.82 17.61
N LYS A 255 -43.52 -24.65 18.73
CA LYS A 255 -44.13 -24.55 20.06
C LYS A 255 -45.02 -23.32 20.19
N PHE A 256 -44.58 -22.18 19.68
CA PHE A 256 -45.37 -20.95 19.68
C PHE A 256 -46.68 -21.12 18.88
N LEU A 257 -46.59 -21.69 17.67
CA LEU A 257 -47.77 -21.99 16.84
C LEU A 257 -48.71 -22.98 17.52
N TYR A 258 -48.17 -24.01 18.18
CA TYR A 258 -48.95 -24.97 18.96
C TYR A 258 -49.68 -24.30 20.13
N ASP A 259 -48.96 -23.50 20.93
CA ASP A 259 -49.52 -22.79 22.07
C ASP A 259 -50.56 -21.74 21.61
N TYR A 260 -50.33 -21.06 20.48
CA TYR A 260 -51.30 -20.16 19.83
C TYR A 260 -52.56 -20.90 19.36
N TRP A 261 -52.41 -22.07 18.72
CA TRP A 261 -53.54 -22.86 18.25
C TRP A 261 -54.41 -23.37 19.42
N ILE A 262 -53.79 -23.84 20.50
CA ILE A 262 -54.50 -24.24 21.74
C ILE A 262 -55.25 -23.06 22.35
N TYR A 263 -54.59 -21.90 22.45
CA TYR A 263 -55.23 -20.70 22.97
C TYR A 263 -56.47 -20.34 22.14
N LYS A 264 -56.37 -20.37 20.81
CA LYS A 264 -57.48 -20.05 19.91
C LYS A 264 -58.63 -21.05 19.97
N THR A 265 -58.35 -22.34 20.19
CA THR A 265 -59.39 -23.38 20.23
C THR A 265 -60.00 -23.60 21.61
N ARG A 266 -59.26 -23.37 22.70
CA ARG A 266 -59.71 -23.69 24.08
C ARG A 266 -59.82 -22.48 25.01
N GLY A 267 -59.37 -21.29 24.59
CA GLY A 267 -59.44 -20.05 25.38
C GLY A 267 -58.56 -20.01 26.63
N LYS A 268 -57.66 -21.00 26.82
CA LYS A 268 -56.77 -21.10 27.98
C LYS A 268 -55.35 -20.68 27.61
N LEU A 269 -54.74 -19.78 28.39
CA LEU A 269 -53.35 -19.37 28.17
C LEU A 269 -52.36 -20.52 28.49
N PRO A 270 -51.21 -20.57 27.80
CA PRO A 270 -50.15 -21.53 28.11
C PRO A 270 -49.63 -21.33 29.54
N TRP A 271 -49.23 -22.42 30.21
CA TRP A 271 -48.88 -22.46 31.63
C TRP A 271 -47.79 -21.45 32.07
N ILE A 272 -46.86 -21.10 31.18
CA ILE A 272 -45.82 -20.10 31.43
C ILE A 272 -46.43 -18.69 31.62
N ALA A 273 -47.45 -18.33 30.84
CA ALA A 273 -48.13 -17.05 30.98
C ALA A 273 -49.02 -16.97 32.23
N MET A 274 -49.54 -18.11 32.71
CA MET A 274 -50.30 -18.16 33.97
C MET A 274 -49.43 -18.00 35.24
N LYS A 275 -48.11 -18.18 35.13
CA LYS A 275 -47.16 -18.02 36.25
C LYS A 275 -46.51 -16.64 36.33
N LEU A 276 -46.66 -15.82 35.28
CA LEU A 276 -46.15 -14.44 35.19
C LEU A 276 -47.21 -13.39 35.57
N LEU A 277 -48.43 -13.83 35.86
CA LEU A 277 -49.56 -13.08 36.45
C LEU A 277 -49.70 -13.49 37.91
#